data_AF-A0A3D0VPU7-F1
#
_entry.id   AF-A0A3D0VPU7-F1
#
_cell.length_a   1.000
_cell.length_b   1.000
_cell.length_c   1.000
_cell.angle_alpha   90.00
_cell.angle_beta   90.00
_cell.angle_gamma   90.00
#
_symmetry.space_group_name_H-M   'P 1'
#
loop_
_entity.id
_entity.type
_entity.pdbx_description
1 polymer ?
#
loop_
_entity_poly.entity_id
_entity_poly.type
_entity_poly.pdbx_seq_one_letter_code
_entity_poly.pdbx_strand_id
1 'polypeptide(L)'
;MKIKNLFLLFCLLLSSVFTKAQEYDKALADSLGADEYGMKMYTFVILKTGPTVITDSVRLNELFNGHMENINRLSAEGKLIVAGPFAKNDQKFRGLFIFNTTSEEEVLQMLQNDPTIREEIFEAEIFQWYGSAALPLYLDDHAKIEQSKH
;
A
#
# COMPACT_ATOMS: atom_id res chain seq x y z
N MET A 1 -23.05 -52.40 -35.94
CA MET A 1 -23.85 -51.30 -35.35
C MET A 1 -23.82 -51.38 -33.81
N LYS A 2 -22.67 -51.17 -33.14
CA LYS A 2 -22.55 -51.15 -31.66
C LYS A 2 -21.33 -50.36 -31.13
N ILE A 3 -20.85 -49.33 -31.85
CA ILE A 3 -19.65 -48.56 -31.45
C ILE A 3 -19.95 -47.07 -31.17
N LYS A 4 -21.11 -46.55 -31.60
CA LYS A 4 -21.46 -45.12 -31.39
C LYS A 4 -21.92 -44.77 -29.97
N ASN A 5 -22.29 -45.76 -29.14
CA ASN A 5 -22.81 -45.48 -27.79
C ASN A 5 -21.73 -45.56 -26.69
N LEU A 6 -20.51 -45.98 -27.00
CA LEU A 6 -19.44 -46.08 -26.00
C LEU A 6 -18.63 -44.78 -25.86
N PHE A 7 -18.59 -43.96 -26.91
CA PHE A 7 -17.89 -42.66 -26.87
C PHE A 7 -18.69 -41.59 -26.11
N LEU A 8 -20.02 -41.73 -26.01
CA LEU A 8 -20.85 -40.79 -25.25
C LEU A 8 -20.74 -40.95 -23.72
N LEU A 9 -20.28 -42.11 -23.23
CA LEU A 9 -20.16 -42.35 -21.78
C LEU A 9 -18.82 -41.88 -21.20
N PHE A 10 -17.80 -41.64 -22.03
CA PHE A 10 -16.47 -41.21 -21.56
C PHE A 10 -16.34 -39.68 -21.43
N CYS A 11 -17.15 -38.90 -22.15
CA CYS A 11 -17.15 -37.43 -22.04
C CYS A 11 -17.93 -36.88 -20.83
N LEU A 12 -18.77 -37.69 -20.17
CA LEU A 12 -19.61 -37.25 -19.04
C LEU A 12 -18.95 -37.40 -17.67
N LEU A 13 -17.76 -37.99 -17.58
CA LEU A 13 -17.03 -38.22 -16.32
C LEU A 13 -15.83 -37.28 -16.11
N LEU A 14 -15.54 -36.38 -17.04
CA LEU A 14 -14.43 -35.41 -16.94
C LEU A 14 -14.87 -34.00 -16.51
N SER A 15 -16.16 -33.80 -16.21
CA SER A 15 -16.73 -32.54 -15.75
C SER A 15 -16.94 -32.47 -14.24
N SER A 16 -16.24 -33.28 -13.44
CA SER A 16 -15.92 -32.90 -12.06
C SER A 16 -14.86 -31.82 -12.11
N VAL A 17 -15.30 -30.62 -12.47
CA VAL A 17 -14.58 -29.37 -12.21
C VAL A 17 -14.27 -29.39 -10.72
N PHE A 18 -13.03 -29.68 -10.37
CA PHE A 18 -12.50 -29.37 -9.05
C PHE A 18 -12.52 -27.85 -8.95
N THR A 19 -13.65 -27.29 -8.51
CA THR A 19 -13.64 -26.00 -7.83
C THR A 19 -12.79 -26.22 -6.59
N LYS A 20 -11.49 -25.94 -6.70
CA LYS A 20 -10.62 -25.82 -5.55
C LYS A 20 -11.21 -24.66 -4.74
N ALA A 21 -12.00 -24.98 -3.72
CA ALA A 21 -12.43 -24.00 -2.74
C ALA A 21 -11.15 -23.33 -2.24
N GLN A 22 -11.10 -22.00 -2.32
CA GLN A 22 -10.00 -21.26 -1.72
C GLN A 22 -9.97 -21.62 -0.24
N GLU A 23 -8.87 -22.19 0.22
CA GLU A 23 -8.69 -22.53 1.62
C GLU A 23 -8.58 -21.22 2.40
N TYR A 24 -9.65 -20.87 3.12
CA TYR A 24 -9.69 -19.64 3.90
C TYR A 24 -8.81 -19.80 5.15
N ASP A 25 -7.76 -18.99 5.23
CA ASP A 25 -6.89 -18.91 6.40
C ASP A 25 -7.42 -17.87 7.40
N LYS A 26 -8.20 -18.35 8.38
CA LYS A 26 -8.78 -17.50 9.42
C LYS A 26 -7.70 -16.85 10.30
N ALA A 27 -6.64 -17.57 10.63
CA ALA A 27 -5.61 -17.06 11.54
C ALA A 27 -4.87 -15.88 10.89
N LEU A 28 -4.56 -16.00 9.59
CA LEU A 28 -3.99 -14.91 8.82
C LEU A 28 -4.95 -13.73 8.71
N ALA A 29 -6.23 -13.96 8.40
CA ALA A 29 -7.24 -12.91 8.31
C ALA A 29 -7.37 -12.14 9.64
N ASP A 30 -7.50 -12.85 10.76
CA ASP A 30 -7.57 -12.25 12.10
C ASP A 30 -6.30 -11.42 12.40
N SER A 31 -5.11 -11.95 12.08
CA SER A 31 -3.83 -11.27 12.35
C SER A 31 -3.67 -9.97 11.57
N LEU A 32 -4.25 -9.90 10.37
CA LEU A 32 -4.20 -8.72 9.50
C LEU A 32 -5.32 -7.73 9.80
N GLY A 33 -6.31 -8.11 10.62
CA GLY A 33 -7.52 -7.33 10.87
C GLY A 33 -8.45 -7.28 9.65
N ALA A 34 -8.47 -8.36 8.88
CA ALA A 34 -9.28 -8.47 7.67
C ALA A 34 -10.75 -8.75 8.00
N ASP A 35 -11.65 -8.15 7.24
CA ASP A 35 -13.06 -8.52 7.23
C ASP A 35 -13.35 -9.74 6.35
N GLU A 36 -14.63 -10.05 6.12
CA GLU A 36 -15.07 -11.20 5.32
C GLU A 36 -14.58 -11.17 3.85
N TYR A 37 -14.21 -10.00 3.33
CA TYR A 37 -13.69 -9.83 1.97
C TYR A 37 -12.15 -9.91 1.92
N GLY A 38 -11.48 -10.08 3.06
CA GLY A 38 -10.02 -10.01 3.13
C GLY A 38 -9.50 -8.56 3.10
N MET A 39 -10.33 -7.59 3.48
CA MET A 39 -10.06 -6.17 3.33
C MET A 39 -10.11 -5.46 4.70
N LYS A 40 -9.59 -4.23 4.76
CA LYS A 40 -9.76 -3.35 5.92
C LYS A 40 -9.61 -1.88 5.56
N MET A 41 -9.94 -1.01 6.50
CA MET A 41 -9.73 0.43 6.39
C MET A 41 -8.29 0.83 6.72
N TYR A 42 -7.78 1.77 5.94
CA TYR A 42 -6.49 2.42 6.05
C TYR A 42 -6.67 3.93 5.93
N THR A 43 -5.61 4.69 6.20
CA THR A 43 -5.54 6.11 5.88
C THR A 43 -4.65 6.32 4.66
N PHE A 44 -5.22 6.81 3.58
CA PHE A 44 -4.55 7.16 2.33
C PHE A 44 -4.25 8.65 2.31
N VAL A 45 -3.04 9.02 1.91
CA VAL A 45 -2.60 10.42 1.84
C VAL A 45 -2.06 10.71 0.45
N ILE A 46 -2.46 11.85 -0.11
CA ILE A 46 -1.82 12.43 -1.30
C ILE A 46 -0.96 13.61 -0.85
N LEU A 47 0.31 13.60 -1.25
CA LEU A 47 1.19 14.77 -1.13
C LEU A 47 1.09 15.63 -2.39
N LYS A 48 0.93 16.94 -2.20
CA LYS A 48 0.91 17.96 -3.26
C LYS A 48 2.03 18.97 -3.03
N THR A 49 2.33 19.76 -4.06
CA THR A 49 3.24 20.91 -3.89
C THR A 49 2.55 21.98 -3.03
N GLY A 50 3.16 22.32 -1.90
CA GLY A 50 2.70 23.40 -1.04
C GLY A 50 3.16 24.78 -1.51
N PRO A 51 2.88 25.83 -0.72
CA PRO A 51 3.16 27.21 -1.07
C PRO A 51 4.65 27.58 -0.94
N THR A 52 5.41 26.85 -0.12
CA THR A 52 6.80 27.21 0.20
C THR A 52 7.76 26.74 -0.89
N VAL A 53 8.59 27.67 -1.36
CA VAL A 53 9.68 27.40 -2.30
C VAL A 53 11.01 27.72 -1.62
N ILE A 54 11.84 26.70 -1.42
CA ILE A 54 13.20 26.86 -0.91
C ILE A 54 14.17 26.93 -2.10
N THR A 55 14.90 28.03 -2.21
CA THR A 55 15.85 28.27 -3.31
C THR A 55 17.28 27.85 -2.97
N ASP A 56 17.60 27.72 -1.69
CA ASP A 56 18.88 27.16 -1.23
C ASP A 56 18.88 25.64 -1.39
N SER A 57 19.74 25.14 -2.28
CA SER A 57 19.83 23.72 -2.60
C SER A 57 20.37 22.86 -1.44
N VAL A 58 21.23 23.42 -0.58
CA VAL A 58 21.77 22.70 0.59
C VAL A 58 20.64 22.47 1.57
N ARG A 59 19.90 23.55 1.90
CA ARG A 59 18.74 23.46 2.80
C ARG A 59 17.66 22.54 2.26
N LEU A 60 17.37 22.63 0.95
CA LEU A 60 16.38 21.76 0.32
C LEU A 60 16.75 20.28 0.44
N ASN A 61 18.01 19.94 0.18
CA ASN A 61 18.50 18.57 0.30
C ASN A 61 18.42 18.05 1.75
N GLU A 62 18.75 18.88 2.75
CA GLU A 62 18.59 18.51 4.16
C GLU A 62 17.14 18.16 4.52
N LEU A 63 16.18 18.97 4.04
CA LEU A 63 14.75 18.73 4.27
C LEU A 63 14.29 17.43 3.62
N PHE A 64 14.71 17.17 2.37
CA PHE A 64 14.37 15.92 1.67
C PHE A 64 15.05 14.69 2.28
N ASN A 65 16.25 14.80 2.84
CA ASN A 65 16.85 13.71 3.60
C ASN A 65 16.00 13.38 4.83
N GLY A 66 15.55 14.39 5.58
CA GLY A 66 14.66 14.19 6.71
C GLY A 66 13.28 13.61 6.33
N HIS A 67 12.76 13.96 5.14
CA HIS A 67 11.57 13.32 4.57
C HIS A 67 11.76 11.82 4.37
N MET A 68 12.87 11.41 3.74
CA MET A 68 13.18 9.99 3.53
C MET A 68 13.44 9.24 4.84
N GLU A 69 14.14 9.87 5.80
CA GLU A 69 14.34 9.30 7.14
C GLU A 69 13.01 9.03 7.85
N ASN A 70 12.03 9.95 7.75
CA ASN A 70 10.71 9.77 8.34
C ASN A 70 9.95 8.60 7.67
N ILE A 71 9.98 8.51 6.34
CA ILE A 71 9.38 7.41 5.58
C ILE A 71 9.96 6.06 6.01
N ASN A 72 11.29 5.95 6.04
CA ASN A 72 11.97 4.72 6.39
C ASN A 72 11.68 4.28 7.82
N ARG A 73 11.67 5.22 8.76
CA ARG A 73 11.31 4.95 10.15
C ARG A 73 9.87 4.43 10.26
N LEU A 74 8.91 5.09 9.61
CA LEU A 74 7.50 4.71 9.65
C LEU A 74 7.23 3.37 8.96
N SER A 75 7.96 3.07 7.89
CA SER A 75 7.88 1.78 7.21
C SER A 75 8.44 0.66 8.08
N ALA A 76 9.59 0.87 8.72
CA ALA A 76 10.18 -0.07 9.66
C ALA A 76 9.31 -0.33 10.89
N GLU A 77 8.54 0.67 11.33
CA GLU A 77 7.53 0.53 12.40
C GLU A 77 6.23 -0.15 11.94
N GLY A 78 6.08 -0.48 10.65
CA GLY A 78 4.85 -1.08 10.10
C GLY A 78 3.66 -0.12 10.05
N LYS A 79 3.89 1.18 10.29
CA LYS A 79 2.86 2.22 10.29
C LYS A 79 2.57 2.74 8.89
N LEU A 80 3.60 2.86 8.06
CA LEU A 80 3.50 3.27 6.65
C LEU A 80 3.74 2.05 5.76
N ILE A 81 2.68 1.57 5.11
CA ILE A 81 2.73 0.32 4.35
C ILE A 81 2.94 0.53 2.85
N VAL A 82 2.66 1.72 2.32
CA VAL A 82 3.00 2.10 0.95
C VAL A 82 3.47 3.55 0.97
N ALA A 83 4.59 3.81 0.32
CA ALA A 83 5.09 5.15 0.05
C ALA A 83 5.66 5.19 -1.37
N GLY A 84 5.35 6.23 -2.13
CA GLY A 84 5.93 6.36 -3.46
C GLY A 84 5.57 7.66 -4.17
N PRO A 85 6.44 8.13 -5.08
CA PRO A 85 6.18 9.33 -5.86
C PRO A 85 5.17 9.05 -6.97
N PHE A 86 4.38 10.07 -7.30
CA PHE A 86 3.67 10.09 -8.58
C PHE A 86 4.62 10.51 -9.70
N ALA A 87 4.42 9.91 -10.89
CA ALA A 87 5.00 10.46 -12.11
C ALA A 87 4.45 11.88 -12.38
N LYS A 88 5.09 12.61 -13.29
CA LYS A 88 4.62 13.94 -13.70
C LYS A 88 3.15 13.88 -14.13
N ASN A 89 2.34 14.75 -13.56
CA ASN A 89 0.90 14.81 -13.74
C ASN A 89 0.40 16.26 -13.64
N ASP A 90 -0.84 16.50 -14.09
CA ASP A 90 -1.46 17.82 -14.11
C ASP A 90 -2.09 18.21 -12.76
N GLN A 91 -2.25 17.26 -11.84
CA GLN A 91 -2.89 17.43 -10.54
C GLN A 91 -1.91 17.93 -9.46
N LYS A 92 -0.64 18.18 -9.82
CA LYS A 92 0.46 18.56 -8.90
C LYS A 92 0.73 17.54 -7.80
N PHE A 93 0.32 16.29 -7.99
CA PHE A 93 0.59 15.23 -7.02
C PHE A 93 2.07 14.88 -7.05
N ARG A 94 2.65 14.70 -5.87
CA ARG A 94 4.08 14.44 -5.66
C ARG A 94 4.32 13.03 -5.17
N GLY A 95 3.53 12.58 -4.21
CA GLY A 95 3.58 11.21 -3.73
C GLY A 95 2.29 10.80 -3.06
N LEU A 96 2.24 9.53 -2.67
CA LEU A 96 1.16 8.98 -1.86
C LEU A 96 1.73 8.19 -0.70
N PHE A 97 0.95 8.12 0.36
CA PHE A 97 1.17 7.26 1.51
C PHE A 97 -0.07 6.42 1.80
N ILE A 98 0.12 5.20 2.28
CA ILE A 98 -0.93 4.40 2.92
C ILE A 98 -0.46 4.02 4.31
N PHE A 99 -1.16 4.52 5.31
CA PHE A 99 -0.91 4.24 6.73
C PHE A 99 -1.81 3.10 7.23
N ASN A 100 -1.23 2.22 8.04
CA ASN A 100 -1.88 1.08 8.69
C ASN A 100 -2.66 1.48 9.95
N THR A 101 -3.46 2.53 9.85
CA THR A 101 -4.33 3.06 10.91
C THR A 101 -5.51 3.79 10.27
N THR A 102 -6.62 3.87 11.00
CA THR A 102 -7.78 4.70 10.62
C THR A 102 -7.81 6.02 11.39
N SER A 103 -6.82 6.28 12.26
CA SER A 103 -6.74 7.50 13.05
C SER A 103 -6.10 8.63 12.26
N GLU A 104 -6.92 9.58 11.82
CA GLU A 104 -6.45 10.78 11.15
C GLU A 104 -5.50 11.61 12.03
N GLU A 105 -5.79 11.71 13.34
CA GLU A 105 -4.93 12.42 14.29
C GLU A 105 -3.53 11.80 14.39
N GLU A 106 -3.46 10.47 14.45
CA GLU A 106 -2.18 9.75 14.50
C GLU A 106 -1.38 9.99 13.22
N VAL A 107 -2.03 9.94 12.06
CA VAL A 107 -1.41 10.22 10.76
C VAL A 107 -0.92 11.66 10.69
N LEU A 108 -1.71 12.64 11.14
CA LEU A 108 -1.28 14.04 11.19
C LEU A 108 -0.01 14.21 12.04
N GLN A 109 0.06 13.56 13.21
CA GLN A 109 1.27 13.59 14.05
C GLN A 109 2.48 12.97 13.33
N MET A 110 2.29 11.85 12.63
CA MET A 110 3.36 11.22 11.85
C MET A 110 3.84 12.09 10.68
N LEU A 111 2.91 12.78 10.00
CA LEU A 111 3.21 13.71 8.92
C LEU A 111 3.93 14.96 9.44
N GLN A 112 3.60 15.47 10.62
CA GLN A 112 4.28 16.64 11.21
C GLN A 112 5.75 16.37 11.61
N ASN A 113 6.15 15.11 11.70
CA ASN A 113 7.57 14.75 11.86
C ASN A 113 8.37 14.90 10.56
N ASP A 114 7.71 14.96 9.41
CA ASP A 114 8.31 15.23 8.12
C ASP A 114 8.64 16.73 7.97
N PRO A 115 9.93 17.09 7.81
CA PRO A 115 10.30 18.49 7.67
C PRO A 115 9.79 19.13 6.37
N THR A 116 9.54 18.36 5.31
CA THR A 116 8.98 18.93 4.07
C THR A 116 7.51 19.32 4.21
N ILE A 117 6.77 18.63 5.08
CA ILE A 117 5.38 18.98 5.40
C ILE A 117 5.34 20.14 6.40
N ARG A 118 6.21 20.11 7.43
CA ARG A 118 6.28 21.18 8.44
C ARG A 118 6.68 22.54 7.85
N GLU A 119 7.56 22.55 6.86
CA GLU A 119 7.99 23.75 6.15
C GLU A 119 7.05 24.10 4.97
N GLU A 120 5.92 23.40 4.82
CA GLU A 120 4.91 23.63 3.78
C GLU A 120 5.46 23.52 2.33
N ILE A 121 6.52 22.72 2.13
CA ILE A 121 6.98 22.30 0.80
C ILE A 121 5.99 21.31 0.21
N PHE A 122 5.47 20.41 1.05
CA PHE A 122 4.38 19.52 0.73
C PHE A 122 3.14 19.81 1.57
N GLU A 123 1.99 19.72 0.92
CA GLU A 123 0.68 19.67 1.56
C GLU A 123 0.15 18.24 1.50
N ALA A 124 -0.54 17.79 2.54
CA ALA A 124 -1.12 16.46 2.63
C ALA A 124 -2.64 16.51 2.59
N GLU A 125 -3.25 15.75 1.69
CA GLU A 125 -4.69 15.48 1.70
C GLU A 125 -4.95 14.07 2.21
N ILE A 126 -5.78 13.94 3.23
CA ILE A 126 -5.99 12.69 3.98
C ILE A 126 -7.38 12.12 3.66
N PHE A 127 -7.44 10.82 3.40
CA PHE A 127 -8.65 10.09 3.07
C PHE A 127 -8.68 8.75 3.80
N GLN A 128 -9.86 8.32 4.22
CA GLN A 128 -10.06 6.93 4.62
C GLN A 128 -10.20 6.06 3.37
N TRP A 129 -9.45 4.97 3.31
CA TRP A 129 -9.39 4.11 2.15
C TRP A 129 -9.55 2.63 2.53
N TYR A 130 -10.44 1.95 1.82
CA TYR A 130 -10.71 0.53 1.99
C TYR A 130 -9.87 -0.27 0.98
N GLY A 131 -9.01 -1.15 1.49
CA GLY A 131 -8.03 -1.87 0.69
C GLY A 131 -7.76 -3.28 1.22
N SER A 132 -6.95 -4.04 0.49
CA SER A 132 -6.61 -5.41 0.92
C SER A 132 -5.89 -5.40 2.26
N ALA A 133 -6.35 -6.23 3.20
CA ALA A 133 -5.69 -6.42 4.50
C ALA A 133 -4.30 -7.06 4.35
N ALA A 134 -4.02 -7.69 3.21
CA ALA A 134 -2.74 -8.33 2.89
C ALA A 134 -1.64 -7.35 2.45
N LEU A 135 -1.93 -6.05 2.26
CA LEU A 135 -0.91 -5.09 1.83
C LEU A 135 0.36 -5.08 2.69
N PRO A 136 0.33 -5.11 4.03
CA PRO A 136 1.56 -5.10 4.82
C PRO A 136 2.49 -6.30 4.53
N LEU A 137 1.95 -7.42 4.02
CA LEU A 137 2.74 -8.62 3.75
C LEU A 137 3.79 -8.41 2.64
N TYR A 138 3.57 -7.49 1.70
CA TYR A 138 4.55 -7.27 0.63
C TYR A 138 5.85 -6.66 1.16
N LEU A 139 5.83 -5.99 2.33
CA LEU A 139 7.01 -5.33 2.90
C LEU A 139 8.18 -6.31 3.09
N ASP A 140 7.89 -7.54 3.50
CA ASP A 140 8.90 -8.61 3.63
C ASP A 140 9.52 -8.98 2.29
N ASP A 141 8.72 -8.99 1.22
CA ASP A 141 9.21 -9.27 -0.12
C ASP A 141 9.95 -8.07 -0.72
N HIS A 142 9.50 -6.85 -0.43
CA HIS A 142 10.20 -5.62 -0.80
C HIS A 142 11.63 -5.61 -0.24
N ALA A 143 11.78 -5.95 1.04
CA ALA A 143 13.09 -6.04 1.71
C ALA A 143 14.04 -7.05 1.05
N LYS A 144 13.52 -8.08 0.35
CA LYS A 144 14.33 -9.08 -0.36
C LYS A 144 14.79 -8.61 -1.75
N ILE A 145 14.11 -7.64 -2.33
CA ILE A 145 14.36 -7.17 -3.71
C ILE A 145 14.99 -5.77 -3.77
N GLU A 146 15.02 -5.03 -2.66
CA GLU A 146 15.77 -3.79 -2.56
C GLU A 146 17.28 -4.10 -2.47
N GLN A 147 18.09 -3.41 -3.29
CA GLN A 147 19.56 -3.51 -3.21
C GLN A 147 20.15 -2.49 -2.23
N SER A 148 19.47 -1.35 -2.10
CA SER A 148 19.82 -0.25 -1.22
C SER A 148 18.53 0.32 -0.66
N LYS A 149 18.53 0.66 0.64
CA LYS A 149 17.42 1.41 1.23
C LYS A 149 17.34 2.80 0.61
N HIS A 150 16.11 3.23 0.35
CA HIS A 150 15.84 4.46 -0.37
C HIS A 150 15.81 5.69 0.53
#